data_AF-A0AAW1U5H5-F1
#
_entry.id   AF-A0AAW1U5H5-F1
#
_cell.length_a   1.000
_cell.length_b   1.000
_cell.length_c   1.000
_cell.angle_alpha   90.00
_cell.angle_beta   90.00
_cell.angle_gamma   90.00
#
_symmetry.space_group_name_H-M   'P 1'
#
loop_
_entity.id
_entity.type
_entity.pdbx_description
1 polymer ?
#
loop_
_entity_poly.entity_id
_entity_poly.type
_entity_poly.pdbx_seq_one_letter_code
_entity_poly.pdbx_strand_id
1 'polypeptide(L)'
;MSHNYYDEKWKNTLTYLETVLLDEPVQVDRREHRKELAGLYLKYIVISNELCEIIDQVVQVQKRKLMKKLLEATLGRILELKYDLVEADINDWTHCGDEMESLRLFLPSAS
;
A
#
# COMPACT_ATOMS: atom_id res chain seq x y z
N MET A 1 -18.33 -15.54 -2.61
CA MET A 1 -17.55 -15.07 -3.78
C MET A 1 -16.77 -16.24 -4.34
N SER A 2 -16.57 -16.32 -5.66
CA SER A 2 -15.98 -17.50 -6.32
C SER A 2 -14.44 -17.49 -6.25
N HIS A 3 -13.81 -18.66 -6.40
CA HIS A 3 -12.34 -18.79 -6.42
C HIS A 3 -11.69 -17.89 -7.48
N ASN A 4 -12.32 -17.77 -8.65
CA ASN A 4 -11.86 -16.95 -9.77
C ASN A 4 -11.77 -15.47 -9.41
N TYR A 5 -12.67 -14.96 -8.56
CA TYR A 5 -12.63 -13.56 -8.12
C TYR A 5 -11.33 -13.23 -7.38
N TYR A 6 -10.90 -14.09 -6.44
CA TYR A 6 -9.67 -13.84 -5.67
C TYR A 6 -8.40 -14.08 -6.48
N ASP A 7 -8.43 -14.95 -7.48
CA ASP A 7 -7.30 -15.09 -8.41
C ASP A 7 -7.17 -13.87 -9.33
N GLU A 8 -8.28 -13.27 -9.77
CA GLU A 8 -8.27 -12.01 -10.51
C GLU A 8 -7.84 -10.84 -9.62
N LYS A 9 -8.40 -10.76 -8.41
CA LYS A 9 -8.01 -9.77 -7.39
C LYS A 9 -6.51 -9.83 -7.11
N TRP A 10 -5.96 -11.05 -6.91
CA TRP A 10 -4.52 -11.26 -6.77
C TRP A 10 -3.69 -10.73 -7.94
N LYS A 11 -4.08 -11.03 -9.18
CA LYS A 11 -3.38 -10.52 -10.36
C LYS A 11 -3.41 -8.98 -10.40
N ASN A 12 -4.57 -8.38 -10.14
CA ASN A 12 -4.71 -6.93 -10.13
C ASN A 12 -3.87 -6.28 -9.03
N THR A 13 -3.88 -6.84 -7.81
CA THR A 13 -3.04 -6.36 -6.71
C THR A 13 -1.55 -6.48 -7.02
N LEU A 14 -1.11 -7.59 -7.65
CA LEU A 14 0.28 -7.75 -8.07
C LEU A 14 0.69 -6.75 -9.16
N THR A 15 -0.11 -6.61 -10.21
CA THR A 15 0.13 -5.61 -11.26
C THR A 15 0.20 -4.21 -10.65
N TYR A 16 -0.70 -3.89 -9.72
CA TYR A 16 -0.67 -2.61 -9.04
C TYR A 16 0.62 -2.43 -8.23
N LEU A 17 1.03 -3.43 -7.44
CA LEU A 17 2.29 -3.39 -6.72
C LEU A 17 3.49 -3.19 -7.67
N GLU A 18 3.54 -3.90 -8.79
CA GLU A 18 4.59 -3.71 -9.80
C GLU A 18 4.61 -2.28 -10.35
N THR A 19 3.44 -1.69 -10.64
CA THR A 19 3.38 -0.28 -11.08
C THR A 19 3.87 0.69 -9.99
N VAL A 20 3.54 0.45 -8.72
CA VAL A 20 4.01 1.29 -7.62
C VAL A 20 5.53 1.20 -7.46
N LEU A 21 6.09 -0.01 -7.59
CA LEU A 21 7.54 -0.23 -7.53
C LEU A 21 8.30 0.44 -8.67
N LEU A 22 7.71 0.50 -9.88
CA LEU A 22 8.33 1.18 -11.02
C LEU A 22 8.27 2.70 -10.90
N ASP A 23 7.20 3.23 -10.31
CA ASP A 23 7.03 4.66 -10.03
C ASP A 23 7.88 5.12 -8.83
N GLU A 24 8.42 4.20 -8.03
CA GLU A 24 9.13 4.53 -6.80
C GLU A 24 10.53 5.11 -7.10
N PRO A 25 10.80 6.38 -6.73
CA PRO A 25 12.10 7.01 -6.94
C PRO A 25 13.21 6.34 -6.10
N VAL A 26 14.36 6.07 -6.74
CA VAL A 26 15.50 5.34 -6.15
C VAL A 26 16.20 6.13 -5.03
N GLN A 27 16.16 7.46 -5.08
CA GLN A 27 16.76 8.37 -4.11
C GLN A 27 15.86 9.59 -4.00
N VAL A 28 15.27 9.80 -2.83
CA VAL A 28 14.37 10.93 -2.58
C VAL A 28 14.95 11.78 -1.47
N ASP A 29 15.13 13.07 -1.73
CA ASP A 29 15.26 14.02 -0.62
C ASP A 29 13.91 14.07 0.10
N ARG A 30 13.91 13.50 1.31
CA ARG A 30 12.74 13.31 2.18
C ARG A 30 11.91 14.58 2.34
N ARG A 31 12.54 15.75 2.35
CA ARG A 31 11.85 17.02 2.60
C ARG A 31 11.17 17.60 1.36
N GLU A 32 11.74 17.39 0.18
CA GLU A 32 11.26 18.00 -1.07
C GLU A 32 10.13 17.19 -1.71
N HIS A 33 10.04 15.89 -1.44
CA HIS A 33 9.10 14.98 -2.11
C HIS A 33 8.05 14.38 -1.14
N ARG A 34 7.69 15.13 -0.09
CA ARG A 34 6.71 14.68 0.92
C ARG A 34 5.39 14.17 0.32
N LYS A 35 4.84 14.88 -0.66
CA LYS A 35 3.58 14.49 -1.33
C LYS A 35 3.69 13.14 -2.03
N GLU A 36 4.83 12.89 -2.67
CA GLU A 36 5.09 11.63 -3.36
C GLU A 36 5.27 10.50 -2.34
N LEU A 37 5.98 10.74 -1.23
CA LEU A 37 6.10 9.78 -0.12
C LEU A 37 4.75 9.46 0.52
N ALA A 38 3.88 10.45 0.72
CA ALA A 38 2.53 10.27 1.26
C ALA A 38 1.66 9.47 0.29
N GLY A 39 1.76 9.77 -1.00
CA GLY A 39 1.12 8.99 -2.06
C GLY A 39 1.58 7.53 -2.05
N LEU A 40 2.89 7.27 -2.04
CA LEU A 40 3.45 5.92 -1.96
C LEU A 40 2.99 5.19 -0.69
N TYR A 41 3.03 5.84 0.47
CA TYR A 41 2.57 5.28 1.74
C TYR A 41 1.12 4.80 1.66
N LEU A 42 0.23 5.63 1.12
CA LEU A 42 -1.18 5.28 0.95
C LEU A 42 -1.38 4.14 -0.06
N LYS A 43 -0.67 4.16 -1.20
CA LYS A 43 -0.72 3.08 -2.20
C LYS A 43 -0.31 1.73 -1.59
N TYR A 44 0.76 1.72 -0.79
CA TYR A 44 1.20 0.50 -0.10
C TYR A 44 0.20 0.02 0.97
N ILE A 45 -0.48 0.93 1.70
CA ILE A 45 -1.58 0.56 2.60
C ILE A 45 -2.69 -0.17 1.83
N VAL A 46 -3.14 0.40 0.71
CA VAL A 46 -4.17 -0.23 -0.14
C VAL A 46 -3.74 -1.63 -0.57
N ILE A 47 -2.52 -1.78 -1.07
CA ILE A 47 -1.96 -3.09 -1.45
C ILE A 47 -1.95 -4.05 -0.25
N SER A 48 -1.55 -3.60 0.94
CA SER A 48 -1.51 -4.45 2.12
C SER A 48 -2.89 -4.97 2.54
N ASN A 49 -3.92 -4.13 2.46
CA ASN A 49 -5.30 -4.51 2.77
C ASN A 49 -5.82 -5.56 1.78
N GLU A 50 -5.59 -5.32 0.48
CA GLU A 50 -5.96 -6.24 -0.59
C GLU A 50 -5.25 -7.61 -0.43
N LEU A 51 -3.96 -7.60 -0.10
CA LEU A 51 -3.19 -8.81 0.19
C LEU A 51 -3.75 -9.57 1.39
N CYS A 52 -4.13 -8.89 2.48
CA CYS A 52 -4.77 -9.52 3.64
C CYS A 52 -6.06 -10.26 3.24
N GLU A 53 -6.94 -9.59 2.49
CA GLU A 53 -8.19 -10.18 2.02
C GLU A 53 -7.95 -11.41 1.13
N ILE A 54 -7.00 -11.34 0.20
CA ILE A 54 -6.64 -12.46 -0.66
C ILE A 54 -6.08 -13.62 0.16
N ILE A 55 -5.16 -13.34 1.10
CA ILE A 55 -4.51 -14.34 1.94
C ILE A 55 -5.53 -15.13 2.75
N ASP A 56 -6.57 -14.47 3.27
CA ASP A 56 -7.61 -15.12 4.07
C ASP A 56 -8.37 -16.20 3.30
N GLN A 57 -8.50 -16.03 1.98
CA GLN A 57 -9.29 -16.90 1.10
C GLN A 57 -8.47 -18.07 0.53
N VAL A 58 -7.14 -18.04 0.66
CA VAL A 58 -6.25 -19.05 0.08
C VAL A 58 -6.15 -20.28 0.97
N VAL A 59 -6.83 -21.38 0.62
CA VAL A 59 -6.82 -22.62 1.42
C VAL A 59 -5.47 -23.36 1.35
N GLN A 60 -4.73 -23.21 0.24
CA GLN A 60 -3.45 -23.89 0.03
C GLN A 60 -2.34 -23.28 0.91
N VAL A 61 -1.86 -24.05 1.90
CA VAL A 61 -0.89 -23.59 2.91
C VAL A 61 0.41 -23.05 2.30
N GLN A 62 0.95 -23.71 1.28
CA GLN A 62 2.19 -23.29 0.64
C GLN A 62 2.03 -21.95 -0.09
N LYS A 63 0.98 -21.80 -0.90
CA LYS A 63 0.63 -20.54 -1.59
C LYS A 63 0.42 -19.42 -0.58
N ARG A 64 -0.34 -19.68 0.49
CA ARG A 64 -0.60 -18.73 1.58
C ARG A 64 0.69 -18.27 2.26
N LYS A 65 1.63 -19.17 2.51
CA LYS A 65 2.92 -18.83 3.16
C LYS A 65 3.76 -17.88 2.31
N LEU A 66 3.77 -18.06 0.98
CA LEU A 66 4.48 -17.15 0.07
C LEU A 66 3.83 -15.76 0.04
N MET A 67 2.51 -15.71 -0.04
CA MET A 67 1.76 -14.43 -0.02
C MET A 67 1.95 -13.67 1.30
N LYS A 68 2.01 -14.38 2.43
CA LYS A 68 2.32 -13.76 3.74
C LYS A 68 3.68 -13.09 3.77
N LYS A 69 4.71 -13.68 3.14
CA LYS A 69 6.03 -13.03 3.02
C LYS A 69 5.97 -11.75 2.20
N LEU A 70 5.17 -11.74 1.13
CA LEU A 70 4.95 -10.53 0.35
C LEU A 70 4.25 -9.47 1.20
N LEU A 71 3.20 -9.83 1.94
CA LEU A 71 2.54 -8.93 2.88
C LEU A 71 3.50 -8.37 3.94
N GLU A 72 4.36 -9.22 4.53
CA GLU A 72 5.38 -8.79 5.50
C GLU A 72 6.35 -7.76 4.88
N ALA A 73 6.79 -7.98 3.64
CA ALA A 73 7.64 -7.02 2.92
C ALA A 73 6.90 -5.70 2.65
N THR A 74 5.64 -5.76 2.20
CA THR A 74 4.79 -4.58 1.99
C THR A 74 4.60 -3.78 3.28
N LEU A 75 4.34 -4.46 4.41
CA LEU A 75 4.22 -3.82 5.72
C LEU A 75 5.55 -3.20 6.18
N GLY A 76 6.68 -3.86 5.91
CA GLY A 76 8.01 -3.28 6.14
C GLY A 76 8.20 -1.97 5.39
N ARG A 77 7.84 -1.92 4.10
CA ARG A 77 7.93 -0.70 3.30
C ARG A 77 7.01 0.41 3.81
N ILE A 78 5.81 0.08 4.28
CA ILE A 78 4.90 1.05 4.94
C ILE A 78 5.57 1.68 6.17
N LEU A 79 6.29 0.91 6.98
CA LEU A 79 6.98 1.42 8.16
C LEU A 79 8.14 2.35 7.78
N GLU A 80 8.91 2.00 6.75
CA GLU A 80 9.97 2.86 6.21
C GLU A 80 9.42 4.18 5.69
N LEU A 81 8.35 4.13 4.88
CA LEU A 81 7.70 5.33 4.35
C LEU A 81 7.08 6.19 5.46
N LYS A 82 6.49 5.57 6.49
CA LYS A 82 6.00 6.30 7.67
C LYS A 82 7.13 7.00 8.40
N TYR A 83 8.27 6.33 8.58
CA TYR A 83 9.44 6.94 9.20
C TYR A 83 9.94 8.13 8.36
N ASP A 84 10.07 7.96 7.05
CA ASP A 84 10.49 9.03 6.13
C ASP A 84 9.51 10.21 6.16
N LEU A 85 8.20 9.95 6.22
CA LEU A 85 7.17 10.99 6.36
C LEU A 85 7.30 11.75 7.67
N VAL A 86 7.47 11.06 8.80
CA VAL A 86 7.67 11.70 10.12
C VAL A 86 8.94 12.54 10.14
N GLU A 87 10.03 12.05 9.58
CA GLU A 87 11.29 12.81 9.44
C GLU A 87 11.16 14.02 8.51
N ALA A 88 10.31 13.93 7.49
CA ALA A 88 10.02 15.04 6.61
C ALA A 88 9.05 16.08 7.21
N ASP A 89 8.20 15.65 8.15
CA ASP A 89 7.16 16.43 8.86
C ASP A 89 7.60 16.93 10.24
N ILE A 90 8.84 17.41 10.41
CA ILE A 90 9.27 18.09 11.65
C ILE A 90 8.38 19.33 11.98
N ASN A 91 7.41 19.73 11.15
CA ASN A 91 6.36 20.69 11.51
C ASN A 91 5.00 20.43 10.79
N ASP A 92 3.94 20.16 11.58
CA ASP A 92 2.48 20.29 11.33
C ASP A 92 1.70 19.36 10.32
N TRP A 93 1.40 18.14 10.78
CA TRP A 93 0.12 17.37 10.82
C TRP A 93 -1.02 17.48 9.76
N THR A 94 -0.88 18.13 8.61
CA THR A 94 -2.06 18.50 7.80
C THR A 94 -2.24 17.76 6.45
N HIS A 95 -1.30 16.93 5.97
CA HIS A 95 -1.28 16.56 4.54
C HIS A 95 -1.84 15.20 4.13
N CYS A 96 -1.64 14.13 4.92
CA CYS A 96 -2.15 12.80 4.52
C CYS A 96 -3.64 12.77 4.14
N GLY A 97 -4.46 13.68 4.72
CA GLY A 97 -5.85 13.87 4.31
C GLY A 97 -6.01 14.40 2.88
N ASP A 98 -5.21 15.39 2.48
CA ASP A 98 -5.22 15.99 1.14
C ASP A 98 -4.78 14.97 0.08
N GLU A 99 -3.73 14.18 0.35
CA GLU A 99 -3.31 13.11 -0.58
C GLU A 99 -4.34 11.97 -0.65
N MET A 100 -4.98 11.62 0.47
CA MET A 100 -6.05 10.61 0.49
C MET A 100 -7.25 11.05 -0.37
N GLU A 101 -7.60 12.34 -0.34
CA GLU A 101 -8.59 12.93 -1.24
C GLU A 101 -8.15 12.88 -2.71
N SER A 102 -6.90 13.23 -2.99
CA SER A 102 -6.34 13.21 -4.35
C SER A 102 -6.37 11.81 -4.99
N LEU A 103 -6.10 10.79 -4.18
CA LEU A 103 -6.13 9.38 -4.58
C LEU A 103 -7.54 8.77 -4.51
N ARG A 104 -8.55 9.55 -4.08
CA ARG A 104 -9.95 9.13 -3.90
C ARG A 104 -10.09 7.89 -3.01
N LEU A 105 -9.27 7.79 -1.97
CA LEU A 105 -9.25 6.64 -1.05
C LEU A 105 -10.26 6.71 0.09
N PHE A 106 -11.25 7.62 0.01
CA PHE A 106 -12.28 7.75 1.04
C PHE A 106 -13.01 6.41 1.25
N LEU A 107 -13.09 5.98 2.50
CA LEU A 107 -14.03 4.92 2.89
C LEU A 107 -15.44 5.45 2.66
N PRO A 108 -16.36 4.67 2.05
CA PRO A 108 -17.75 5.08 1.97
C PRO A 108 -18.26 5.29 3.39
N SER A 109 -18.67 6.52 3.70
CA SER A 109 -19.35 6.83 4.95
C SER A 109 -20.54 5.89 5.07
N ALA A 110 -20.49 4.99 6.05
CA ALA A 110 -21.55 4.04 6.35
C ALA A 110 -22.89 4.77 6.37
N SER A 111 -23.74 4.46 5.39
CA SER A 111 -25.13 4.90 5.31
C SER A 111 -26.04 3.73 5.69
#